data_AF-X6P5B8-F1
#
_entry.id   AF-X6P5B8-F1
#
_cell.length_a   1.000
_cell.length_b   1.000
_cell.length_c   1.000
_cell.angle_alpha   90.00
_cell.angle_beta   90.00
_cell.angle_gamma   90.00
#
_symmetry.space_group_name_H-M   'P 1'
#
loop_
_entity.id
_entity.type
_entity.pdbx_description
1 polymer ?
#
loop_
_entity_poly.entity_id
_entity_poly.type
_entity_poly.pdbx_seq_one_letter_code
_entity_poly.pdbx_strand_id
1 'polypeptide(L)'
;GHDSALEVCALSFDGKLLATASKKGTLLRIWDTATNEKIQEVRRGADQVNIQSLCFSPKTAKWLAVSSDKGTVHIFKVKKTSTSEEKSPKAHTSNTIPDKDEKEVENPTSNLTMFKSVLPKYFSSEWSFAQFRTANVKTLVAFGSADNVLIVVSADGMFYKASFDEEKGGECKLLEKVEFLKKKNSE
;
A
#
# COMPACT_ATOMS: atom_id res chain seq x y z
N GLY A 1 10.82 14.95 2.19
CA GLY A 1 9.56 15.49 1.61
C GLY A 1 9.38 15.00 0.18
N HIS A 2 8.44 15.57 -0.56
CA HIS A 2 8.31 15.41 -2.02
C HIS A 2 9.05 16.55 -2.74
N ASP A 3 9.62 16.27 -3.93
CA ASP A 3 10.32 17.28 -4.75
C ASP A 3 9.37 18.12 -5.63
N SER A 4 8.07 17.99 -5.41
CA SER A 4 7.01 18.67 -6.14
C SER A 4 5.85 18.94 -5.19
N ALA A 5 4.98 19.89 -5.55
CA ALA A 5 3.84 20.31 -4.74
C ALA A 5 2.99 19.10 -4.32
N LEU A 6 2.56 19.10 -3.06
CA LEU A 6 1.61 18.13 -2.54
C LEU A 6 0.24 18.39 -3.17
N GLU A 7 -0.39 17.31 -3.65
CA GLU A 7 -1.70 17.40 -4.31
C GLU A 7 -2.79 16.76 -3.45
N VAL A 8 -2.46 15.64 -2.79
CA VAL A 8 -3.41 14.86 -2.00
C VAL A 8 -2.74 14.26 -0.77
N CYS A 9 -3.50 14.18 0.31
CA CYS A 9 -3.12 13.48 1.53
C CYS A 9 -4.33 12.79 2.16
N ALA A 10 -4.06 11.81 3.03
CA ALA A 10 -5.08 11.12 3.81
C ALA A 10 -4.50 10.69 5.16
N LEU A 11 -5.29 10.76 6.22
CA LEU A 11 -4.95 10.23 7.54
C LEU A 11 -5.51 8.80 7.70
N SER A 12 -4.83 7.97 8.50
CA SER A 12 -5.47 6.78 9.06
C SER A 12 -6.60 7.19 10.00
N PHE A 13 -7.53 6.27 10.26
CA PHE A 13 -8.69 6.54 11.11
C PHE A 13 -8.32 7.04 12.52
N ASP A 14 -7.22 6.54 13.08
CA ASP A 14 -6.67 6.94 14.38
C ASP A 14 -5.72 8.15 14.31
N GLY A 15 -5.49 8.69 13.12
CA GLY A 15 -4.60 9.84 12.89
C GLY A 15 -3.11 9.55 13.06
N LYS A 16 -2.70 8.30 13.33
CA LYS A 16 -1.28 7.94 13.56
C LYS A 16 -0.44 7.89 12.29
N LEU A 17 -1.08 7.69 11.14
CA LEU A 17 -0.42 7.64 9.85
C LEU A 17 -0.94 8.74 8.92
N LEU A 18 -0.03 9.31 8.14
CA LEU A 18 -0.34 10.22 7.06
C LEU A 18 0.18 9.63 5.74
N ALA A 19 -0.67 9.52 4.73
CA ALA A 19 -0.28 9.25 3.35
C ALA A 19 -0.25 10.55 2.55
N THR A 20 0.73 10.71 1.68
CA THR A 20 0.88 11.89 0.82
C THR A 20 1.30 11.50 -0.59
N ALA A 21 0.80 12.24 -1.58
CA ALA A 21 1.29 12.20 -2.95
C ALA A 21 1.43 13.62 -3.51
N SER A 22 2.46 13.81 -4.35
CA SER A 22 2.69 15.07 -5.05
C SER A 22 2.05 15.09 -6.43
N LYS A 23 2.08 16.25 -7.09
CA LYS A 23 1.67 16.44 -8.49
C LYS A 23 2.36 15.51 -9.49
N LYS A 24 3.55 14.97 -9.15
CA LYS A 24 4.20 13.92 -9.95
C LYS A 24 3.45 12.59 -9.88
N GLY A 25 2.80 12.28 -8.76
CA GLY A 25 1.96 11.09 -8.56
C GLY A 25 2.66 9.73 -8.68
N THR A 26 3.96 9.66 -8.96
CA THR A 26 4.70 8.40 -9.16
C THR A 26 4.98 7.65 -7.86
N LEU A 27 5.21 8.41 -6.79
CA LEU A 27 5.53 7.93 -5.46
C LEU A 27 4.47 8.40 -4.45
N LEU A 28 4.16 7.52 -3.52
CA LEU A 28 3.45 7.86 -2.30
C LEU A 28 4.37 7.68 -1.11
N ARG A 29 4.19 8.53 -0.11
CA ARG A 29 4.94 8.47 1.14
C ARG A 29 3.97 8.35 2.29
N ILE A 30 4.31 7.44 3.20
CA ILE A 30 3.58 7.20 4.44
C ILE A 30 4.47 7.65 5.59
N TRP A 31 3.88 8.40 6.50
CA TRP A 31 4.55 9.05 7.62
C TRP A 31 3.90 8.63 8.93
N ASP A 32 4.70 8.52 9.98
CA ASP A 32 4.20 8.47 11.36
C ASP A 32 3.99 9.91 11.85
N THR A 33 2.78 10.20 12.34
CA THR A 33 2.40 11.57 12.73
C THR A 33 2.90 11.95 14.12
N ALA A 34 3.31 10.99 14.96
CA ALA A 34 3.88 11.26 16.26
C ALA A 34 5.38 11.56 16.15
N THR A 35 6.12 10.81 15.32
CA THR A 35 7.57 11.00 15.15
C THR A 35 7.95 11.95 14.01
N ASN A 36 7.00 12.25 13.11
CA ASN A 36 7.23 12.98 11.86
C ASN A 36 8.19 12.27 10.89
N GLU A 37 8.42 10.97 11.08
CA GLU A 37 9.32 10.20 10.24
C GLU A 37 8.61 9.58 9.04
N LYS A 38 9.30 9.53 7.90
CA LYS A 38 8.85 8.77 6.73
C LYS A 38 9.09 7.27 6.99
N ILE A 39 8.02 6.52 7.20
CA ILE A 39 8.11 5.09 7.51
C ILE A 39 8.14 4.22 6.26
N GLN A 40 7.57 4.72 5.16
CA GLN A 40 7.48 3.96 3.92
C GLN A 40 7.38 4.87 2.69
N GLU A 41 7.91 4.37 1.58
CA GLU A 41 7.76 4.98 0.26
C GLU A 41 7.39 3.88 -0.73
N VAL A 42 6.24 4.04 -1.40
CA VAL A 42 5.70 3.08 -2.35
C VAL A 42 5.57 3.71 -3.73
N ARG A 43 5.80 2.89 -4.77
CA ARG A 43 5.76 3.31 -6.17
C ARG A 43 4.49 2.82 -6.82
N ARG A 44 3.69 3.78 -7.30
CA ARG A 44 2.48 3.52 -8.07
C ARG A 44 2.78 3.20 -9.53
N GLY A 45 3.77 3.86 -10.11
CA GLY A 45 4.23 3.60 -11.48
C GLY A 45 5.38 4.51 -11.89
N ALA A 46 5.84 4.36 -13.13
CA ALA A 46 6.88 5.21 -13.71
C ALA A 46 6.30 6.54 -14.23
N ASP A 47 5.10 6.49 -14.80
CA ASP A 47 4.50 7.65 -15.46
C ASP A 47 3.87 8.62 -14.46
N GLN A 48 3.94 9.91 -14.75
CA GLN A 48 3.20 10.93 -14.01
C GLN A 48 1.69 10.76 -14.21
N VAL A 49 0.93 10.87 -13.11
CA VAL A 49 -0.54 10.83 -13.12
C VAL A 49 -1.10 11.79 -12.09
N ASN A 50 -2.38 12.16 -12.26
CA ASN A 50 -3.13 12.81 -11.19
C ASN A 50 -3.68 11.77 -10.21
N ILE A 51 -3.27 11.85 -8.94
CA ILE A 51 -3.83 11.00 -7.87
C ILE A 51 -5.13 11.63 -7.39
N GLN A 52 -6.21 10.86 -7.45
CA GLN A 52 -7.56 11.36 -7.21
C GLN A 52 -8.05 11.08 -5.79
N SER A 53 -7.64 9.96 -5.20
CA SER A 53 -8.08 9.54 -3.88
C SER A 53 -7.05 8.65 -3.19
N LEU A 54 -6.92 8.83 -1.88
CA LEU A 54 -6.11 8.01 -0.97
C LEU A 54 -7.01 7.56 0.18
N CYS A 55 -6.93 6.29 0.57
CA CYS A 55 -7.69 5.79 1.72
C CYS A 55 -6.92 4.68 2.44
N PHE A 56 -6.79 4.78 3.76
CA PHE A 56 -6.31 3.67 4.59
C PHE A 56 -7.46 2.72 4.91
N SER A 57 -7.16 1.43 5.08
CA SER A 57 -8.14 0.48 5.62
C SER A 57 -8.51 0.88 7.06
N PRO A 58 -9.81 0.94 7.40
CA PRO A 58 -10.28 1.68 8.56
C PRO A 58 -9.92 1.02 9.89
N LYS A 59 -9.80 -0.32 9.92
CA LYS A 59 -9.63 -1.05 11.18
C LYS A 59 -8.17 -1.09 11.63
N THR A 60 -7.26 -1.37 10.71
CA THR A 60 -5.86 -1.66 11.04
C THR A 60 -4.85 -0.74 10.36
N ALA A 61 -5.30 0.09 9.41
CA ALA A 61 -4.45 0.80 8.47
C ALA A 61 -3.41 -0.09 7.77
N LYS A 62 -3.66 -1.42 7.68
CA LYS A 62 -2.78 -2.40 7.03
C LYS A 62 -2.66 -2.17 5.52
N TRP A 63 -3.64 -1.51 4.92
CA TRP A 63 -3.70 -1.27 3.49
C TRP A 63 -3.89 0.22 3.18
N LEU A 64 -3.29 0.66 2.07
CA LEU A 64 -3.51 1.97 1.47
C LEU A 64 -4.00 1.78 0.05
N ALA A 65 -5.23 2.22 -0.24
CA ALA A 65 -5.79 2.28 -1.58
C ALA A 65 -5.52 3.65 -2.23
N VAL A 66 -5.19 3.62 -3.51
CA VAL A 66 -4.77 4.79 -4.30
C VAL A 66 -5.42 4.72 -5.66
N SER A 67 -6.21 5.72 -6.04
CA SER A 67 -6.73 5.84 -7.40
C SER A 67 -6.12 7.02 -8.16
N SER A 68 -6.10 6.90 -9.49
CA SER A 68 -5.58 7.92 -10.39
C SER A 68 -6.44 8.07 -11.63
N ASP A 69 -6.15 9.07 -12.45
CA ASP A 69 -6.76 9.30 -13.76
C ASP A 69 -6.46 8.21 -14.82
N LYS A 70 -5.65 7.20 -14.51
CA LYS A 70 -5.33 6.07 -15.39
C LYS A 70 -6.23 4.83 -15.18
N GLY A 71 -7.28 4.95 -14.38
CA GLY A 71 -8.28 3.89 -14.19
C GLY A 71 -7.82 2.69 -13.35
N THR A 72 -6.55 2.63 -12.94
CA THR A 72 -6.06 1.62 -11.99
C THR A 72 -6.12 2.15 -10.56
N VAL A 73 -6.77 1.38 -9.68
CA VAL A 73 -6.65 1.51 -8.23
C VAL A 73 -5.55 0.57 -7.76
N HIS A 74 -4.54 1.11 -7.09
CA HIS A 74 -3.45 0.37 -6.48
C HIS A 74 -3.68 0.21 -4.99
N ILE A 75 -3.38 -0.97 -4.46
CA ILE A 75 -3.43 -1.28 -3.04
C ILE A 75 -2.02 -1.61 -2.59
N PHE A 76 -1.56 -0.94 -1.53
CA PHE A 76 -0.25 -1.16 -0.94
C PHE A 76 -0.39 -1.70 0.48
N LYS A 77 0.50 -2.61 0.85
CA LYS A 77 0.66 -3.02 2.24
C LYS A 77 1.38 -1.90 3.00
N VAL A 78 0.83 -1.49 4.13
CA VAL A 78 1.40 -0.48 5.00
C VAL A 78 2.27 -1.15 6.05
N LYS A 79 3.51 -0.68 6.19
CA LYS A 79 4.41 -1.14 7.25
C LYS A 79 3.97 -0.51 8.57
N LYS A 80 3.90 -1.32 9.63
CA LYS A 80 3.74 -0.79 10.99
C LYS A 80 5.09 -0.22 11.43
N THR A 81 5.07 0.92 12.13
CA THR A 81 6.22 1.30 12.94
C THR A 81 6.38 0.25 14.02
N SER A 82 7.57 -0.32 14.12
CA SER A 82 8.00 -1.05 15.32
C SER A 82 8.20 -0.03 16.42
N THR A 83 7.10 0.57 16.89
CA THR A 83 7.05 1.16 18.21
C THR A 83 7.30 0.01 19.16
N SER A 84 8.43 0.06 19.85
CA SER A 84 8.92 -0.89 20.84
C SER A 84 7.78 -1.65 21.53
N GLU A 85 7.51 -2.86 21.07
CA GLU A 85 6.78 -3.84 21.87
C GLU A 85 7.60 -4.06 23.15
N GLU A 86 6.91 -3.97 24.28
CA GLU A 86 7.41 -4.26 25.61
C GLU A 86 8.33 -5.48 25.57
N LYS A 87 9.61 -5.29 25.92
CA LYS A 87 10.48 -6.40 26.29
C LYS A 87 9.84 -7.07 27.50
N SER A 88 9.07 -8.13 27.26
CA SER A 88 8.73 -9.10 28.28
C SER A 88 10.03 -9.54 28.99
N PRO A 89 10.04 -9.61 30.33
CA PRO A 89 11.24 -9.99 31.05
C PRO A 89 11.58 -11.44 30.68
N LYS A 90 12.67 -11.63 29.93
CA LYS A 90 13.26 -12.94 29.71
C LYS A 90 13.68 -13.47 31.09
N ALA A 91 13.01 -14.52 31.54
CA ALA A 91 13.41 -15.26 32.72
C ALA A 91 14.87 -15.74 32.54
N HIS A 92 15.71 -15.34 33.49
CA HIS A 92 17.02 -15.94 33.68
C HIS A 92 16.84 -17.39 34.13
N THR A 93 17.25 -18.34 33.30
CA THR A 93 17.76 -19.63 33.78
C THR A 93 19.02 -19.99 33.01
N SER A 94 20.07 -20.18 33.79
CA SER A 94 21.46 -20.39 33.42
C SER A 94 21.78 -21.84 33.01
N ASN A 95 22.81 -21.95 32.16
CA ASN A 95 23.82 -23.01 32.04
C ASN A 95 23.47 -24.34 31.34
N THR A 96 24.09 -24.60 30.17
CA THR A 96 25.05 -25.71 29.97
C THR A 96 25.91 -25.52 28.70
N ILE A 97 27.10 -26.13 28.71
CA ILE A 97 28.32 -26.01 27.86
C ILE A 97 28.18 -26.81 26.52
N PRO A 98 28.98 -26.53 25.46
CA PRO A 98 28.66 -26.90 24.07
C PRO A 98 29.23 -28.27 23.67
N ASP A 99 28.59 -28.92 22.71
CA ASP A 99 29.15 -30.10 22.03
C ASP A 99 29.01 -30.01 20.51
N LYS A 100 29.99 -30.64 19.86
CA LYS A 100 30.39 -30.50 18.46
C LYS A 100 29.51 -31.30 17.49
N ASP A 101 29.71 -30.92 16.22
CA ASP A 101 29.48 -31.68 14.99
C ASP A 101 28.04 -31.81 14.51
N GLU A 102 27.66 -31.00 13.52
CA GLU A 102 26.91 -31.50 12.36
C GLU A 102 27.01 -30.54 11.16
N LYS A 103 27.19 -31.14 9.98
CA LYS A 103 27.54 -30.51 8.71
C LYS A 103 26.36 -29.72 8.13
N GLU A 104 26.55 -28.44 7.85
CA GLU A 104 25.64 -27.65 7.02
C GLU A 104 25.73 -28.11 5.56
N VAL A 105 24.60 -28.57 5.03
CA VAL A 105 24.37 -28.71 3.59
C VAL A 105 23.97 -27.34 3.07
N GLU A 106 24.89 -26.66 2.39
CA GLU A 106 24.64 -25.38 1.73
C GLU A 106 23.62 -25.53 0.59
N ASN A 107 22.47 -24.86 0.70
CA ASN A 107 21.60 -24.57 -0.44
C ASN A 107 22.19 -23.42 -1.26
N PRO A 108 22.22 -23.46 -2.60
CA PRO A 108 22.72 -22.35 -3.41
C PRO A 108 21.65 -21.25 -3.47
N THR A 109 21.57 -20.41 -2.43
CA THR A 109 20.88 -19.13 -2.55
C THR A 109 21.80 -18.16 -3.27
N SER A 110 21.40 -17.78 -4.48
CA SER A 110 22.08 -16.83 -5.35
C SER A 110 22.55 -15.58 -4.59
N ASN A 111 23.86 -15.50 -4.35
CA ASN A 111 24.53 -14.32 -3.82
C ASN A 111 24.78 -13.31 -4.95
N LEU A 112 23.77 -12.50 -5.27
CA LEU A 112 24.00 -11.26 -6.00
C LEU A 112 24.07 -10.07 -5.04
N THR A 113 25.01 -10.13 -4.10
CA THR A 113 25.36 -9.01 -3.21
C THR A 113 26.25 -7.97 -3.88
N MET A 114 26.62 -8.13 -5.16
CA MET A 114 27.60 -7.28 -5.84
C MET A 114 27.03 -6.21 -6.80
N PHE A 115 25.71 -6.04 -6.94
CA PHE A 115 25.12 -5.05 -7.88
C PHE A 115 24.13 -4.04 -7.27
N LYS A 116 23.94 -4.00 -5.96
CA LYS A 116 23.02 -3.03 -5.32
C LYS A 116 23.54 -1.58 -5.33
N SER A 117 24.81 -1.34 -5.66
CA SER A 117 25.42 0.00 -5.62
C SER A 117 25.26 0.82 -6.93
N VAL A 118 24.78 0.21 -8.02
CA VAL A 118 24.64 0.88 -9.34
C VAL A 118 23.21 0.77 -9.90
N LEU A 119 22.22 0.42 -9.07
CA LEU A 119 20.82 0.43 -9.49
C LEU A 119 20.21 1.80 -9.16
N PRO A 120 19.61 2.49 -10.15
CA PRO A 120 18.85 3.71 -9.88
C PRO A 120 17.86 3.50 -8.74
N LYS A 121 17.71 4.51 -7.85
CA LYS A 121 16.83 4.47 -6.66
C LYS A 121 15.38 4.04 -6.94
N TYR A 122 14.93 4.03 -8.20
CA TYR A 122 13.60 3.53 -8.54
C TYR A 122 13.44 2.01 -8.44
N PHE A 123 14.54 1.24 -8.45
CA PHE A 123 14.51 -0.21 -8.26
C PHE A 123 14.30 -0.66 -6.81
N SER A 124 14.43 0.24 -5.82
CA SER A 124 14.22 -0.10 -4.40
C SER A 124 12.82 0.21 -3.88
N SER A 125 11.90 0.68 -4.74
CA SER A 125 10.55 1.05 -4.33
C SER A 125 9.59 -0.14 -4.35
N GLU A 126 8.69 -0.20 -3.38
CA GLU A 126 7.66 -1.24 -3.29
C GLU A 126 6.51 -0.94 -4.26
N TRP A 127 6.16 -1.93 -5.08
CA TRP A 127 5.06 -1.82 -6.05
C TRP A 127 3.73 -2.19 -5.41
N SER A 128 2.63 -1.98 -6.13
CA SER A 128 1.28 -2.32 -5.65
C SER A 128 1.17 -3.81 -5.33
N PHE A 129 0.68 -4.11 -4.14
CA PHE A 129 0.40 -5.46 -3.67
C PHE A 129 -0.82 -6.06 -4.39
N ALA A 130 -1.88 -5.26 -4.55
CA ALA A 130 -3.06 -5.64 -5.33
C ALA A 130 -3.55 -4.48 -6.21
N GLN A 131 -4.36 -4.78 -7.23
CA GLN A 131 -4.86 -3.80 -8.19
C GLN A 131 -6.32 -4.07 -8.57
N PHE A 132 -7.08 -3.01 -8.82
CA PHE A 132 -8.42 -3.07 -9.40
C PHE A 132 -8.55 -2.07 -10.55
N ARG A 133 -9.25 -2.44 -11.63
CA ARG A 133 -9.40 -1.60 -12.81
C ARG A 133 -10.81 -1.03 -12.91
N THR A 134 -10.86 0.25 -13.28
CA THR A 134 -12.06 1.05 -13.50
C THR A 134 -11.95 1.82 -14.81
N ALA A 135 -13.00 2.53 -15.20
CA ALA A 135 -12.92 3.46 -16.32
C ALA A 135 -11.94 4.61 -16.01
N ASN A 136 -11.41 5.24 -17.06
CA ASN A 136 -10.49 6.38 -16.94
C ASN A 136 -11.23 7.69 -16.63
N VAL A 137 -12.00 7.69 -15.53
CA VAL A 137 -12.76 8.84 -15.04
C VAL A 137 -12.36 9.13 -13.59
N LYS A 138 -12.87 10.24 -13.02
CA LYS A 138 -12.60 10.55 -11.61
C LYS A 138 -13.18 9.48 -10.70
N THR A 139 -12.40 9.04 -9.72
CA THR A 139 -12.79 8.01 -8.75
C THR A 139 -12.56 8.46 -7.32
N LEU A 140 -13.40 7.96 -6.41
CA LEU A 140 -13.22 7.98 -4.97
C LEU A 140 -13.04 6.53 -4.51
N VAL A 141 -12.04 6.26 -3.68
CA VAL A 141 -11.81 4.92 -3.11
C VAL A 141 -12.02 4.92 -1.61
N ALA A 142 -12.59 3.83 -1.12
CA ALA A 142 -12.76 3.54 0.30
C ALA A 142 -12.55 2.04 0.54
N PHE A 143 -12.39 1.65 1.80
CA PHE A 143 -12.51 0.25 2.20
C PHE A 143 -13.89 0.01 2.82
N GLY A 144 -14.42 -1.19 2.60
CA GLY A 144 -15.61 -1.66 3.31
C GLY A 144 -15.28 -2.06 4.76
N SER A 145 -16.24 -2.70 5.43
CA SER A 145 -16.07 -3.16 6.82
C SER A 145 -14.97 -4.22 6.99
N ALA A 146 -14.68 -4.98 5.92
CA ALA A 146 -13.55 -5.89 5.87
C ALA A 146 -12.35 -5.18 5.23
N ASP A 147 -11.17 -5.33 5.82
CA ASP A 147 -9.95 -4.64 5.41
C ASP A 147 -9.49 -5.03 3.98
N ASN A 148 -9.94 -6.17 3.45
CA ASN A 148 -9.64 -6.63 2.10
C ASN A 148 -10.73 -6.33 1.06
N VAL A 149 -11.77 -5.59 1.45
CA VAL A 149 -12.86 -5.18 0.55
C VAL A 149 -12.68 -3.73 0.17
N LEU A 150 -12.43 -3.49 -1.11
CA LEU A 150 -12.36 -2.17 -1.74
C LEU A 150 -13.75 -1.75 -2.22
N ILE A 151 -14.09 -0.48 -1.98
CA ILE A 151 -15.24 0.20 -2.57
C ILE A 151 -14.70 1.31 -3.48
N VAL A 152 -15.19 1.38 -4.71
CA VAL A 152 -14.83 2.44 -5.66
C VAL A 152 -16.09 3.07 -6.22
N VAL A 153 -16.17 4.38 -6.17
CA VAL A 153 -17.23 5.17 -6.80
C VAL A 153 -16.59 6.02 -7.90
N SER A 154 -17.14 5.97 -9.10
CA SER A 154 -16.62 6.71 -10.25
C SER A 154 -17.62 7.74 -10.76
N ALA A 155 -17.08 8.82 -11.34
CA ALA A 155 -17.85 9.98 -11.79
C ALA A 155 -18.77 9.72 -12.99
N ASP A 156 -18.58 8.60 -13.68
CA ASP A 156 -19.51 8.10 -14.70
C ASP A 156 -20.73 7.38 -14.11
N GLY A 157 -20.88 7.38 -12.78
CA GLY A 157 -22.08 6.84 -12.12
C GLY A 157 -21.96 5.39 -11.70
N MET A 158 -20.75 4.84 -11.62
CA MET A 158 -20.56 3.43 -11.25
C MET A 158 -20.08 3.27 -9.81
N PHE A 159 -20.66 2.29 -9.14
CA PHE A 159 -20.24 1.77 -7.85
C PHE A 159 -19.64 0.38 -8.06
N TYR A 160 -18.49 0.14 -7.45
CA TYR A 160 -17.81 -1.14 -7.47
C TYR A 160 -17.50 -1.58 -6.05
N LYS A 161 -17.70 -2.87 -5.79
CA LYS A 161 -17.19 -3.57 -4.61
C LYS A 161 -16.28 -4.67 -5.11
N ALA A 162 -15.04 -4.71 -4.63
CA ALA A 162 -14.08 -5.73 -5.01
C ALA A 162 -13.34 -6.23 -3.77
N SER A 163 -12.83 -7.46 -3.81
CA SER A 163 -11.97 -8.00 -2.76
C SER A 163 -10.62 -8.42 -3.31
N PHE A 164 -9.57 -8.38 -2.50
CA PHE A 164 -8.27 -8.95 -2.84
C PHE A 164 -7.84 -10.02 -1.83
N ASP A 165 -6.93 -10.89 -2.28
CA ASP A 165 -6.28 -11.88 -1.43
C ASP A 165 -5.24 -11.18 -0.54
N GLU A 166 -5.39 -11.27 0.79
CA GLU A 166 -4.53 -10.57 1.74
C GLU A 166 -3.11 -11.14 1.85
N GLU A 167 -2.88 -12.34 1.33
CA GLU A 167 -1.60 -13.03 1.36
C GLU A 167 -0.87 -12.90 0.02
N LYS A 168 -1.59 -13.13 -1.08
CA LYS A 168 -1.03 -13.18 -2.44
C LYS A 168 -1.16 -11.87 -3.19
N GLY A 169 -2.12 -11.02 -2.83
CA GLY A 169 -2.41 -9.79 -3.55
C GLY A 169 -2.91 -10.07 -4.97
N GLY A 170 -2.38 -9.33 -5.95
CA GLY A 170 -2.71 -9.50 -7.36
C GLY A 170 -3.98 -8.74 -7.81
N GLU A 171 -4.70 -9.28 -8.77
CA GLU A 171 -5.91 -8.64 -9.28
C GLU A 171 -7.09 -8.83 -8.32
N CYS A 172 -7.79 -7.74 -8.01
CA CYS A 172 -8.96 -7.78 -7.17
C CYS A 172 -10.12 -8.50 -7.88
N LYS A 173 -10.80 -9.37 -7.14
CA LYS A 173 -12.05 -10.01 -7.58
C LYS A 173 -13.21 -9.03 -7.43
N LEU A 174 -13.90 -8.74 -8.53
CA LEU A 174 -15.16 -7.98 -8.49
C LEU A 174 -16.22 -8.78 -7.73
N LEU A 175 -16.85 -8.13 -6.75
CA LEU A 175 -17.96 -8.69 -5.97
C LEU A 175 -19.29 -8.09 -6.40
N GLU A 176 -19.31 -6.78 -6.67
CA GLU A 176 -20.52 -6.06 -7.02
C GLU A 176 -20.19 -4.90 -7.96
N LYS A 177 -21.08 -4.64 -8.94
CA LYS A 177 -21.00 -3.51 -9.86
C LYS A 177 -22.40 -2.97 -10.11
N VAL A 178 -22.62 -1.70 -9.81
CA VAL A 178 -23.93 -1.04 -9.92
C VAL A 178 -23.77 0.30 -10.63
N GLU A 179 -24.66 0.60 -11.56
CA GLU A 179 -24.84 1.96 -12.09
C GLU A 179 -25.84 2.70 -11.19
N PHE A 180 -25.36 3.68 -10.41
CA PHE A 180 -26.20 4.44 -9.48
C PHE A 180 -26.65 5.79 -10.06
N LEU A 181 -26.00 6.28 -11.11
CA LEU A 181 -26.38 7.50 -11.81
C LEU A 181 -26.79 7.17 -13.26
N LYS A 182 -28.09 7.00 -13.50
CA LYS A 182 -28.59 6.80 -14.87
C LYS A 182 -28.44 8.09 -15.67
N LYS A 183 -27.86 8.02 -16.85
CA LYS A 183 -27.93 9.13 -17.81
C LYS A 183 -29.39 9.36 -18.18
N LYS A 184 -29.90 10.58 -17.99
CA LYS A 184 -31.17 10.96 -18.62
C LYS A 184 -30.93 10.91 -20.13
N ASN A 185 -31.66 10.06 -20.84
CA ASN A 185 -31.74 10.18 -22.28
C ASN A 185 -32.31 11.57 -22.58
N SER A 186 -31.56 12.37 -23.33
CA SER A 186 -32.11 13.58 -23.95
C SER A 186 -33.12 13.13 -24.99
N GLU A 187 -34.41 13.28 -24.68
CA GLU A 187 -35.50 13.26 -25.66
C GLU A 187 -35.37 14.44 -26.64
#